data_AF-A0AAP7L0J9-F1
#
_entry.id   AF-A0AAP7L0J9-F1
#
_cell.length_a   1.000
_cell.length_b   1.000
_cell.length_c   1.000
_cell.angle_alpha   90.00
_cell.angle_beta   90.00
_cell.angle_gamma   90.00
#
_symmetry.space_group_name_H-M   'P 1'
#
loop_
_entity.id
_entity.type
_entity.pdbx_description
1 polymer ?
#
loop_
_entity_poly.entity_id
_entity_poly.type
_entity_poly.pdbx_seq_one_letter_code
_entity_poly.pdbx_strand_id
1 'polypeptide(L)'
;MNQSPELLRRLLRARDCMDRASHEPWPVARLAEVSAVSVAHFARSFKQAFGIPPHRYLLSRRIERAVALLRETELPITEIALATGWVSLGTFGRIFRDITGASPGAIRERERAGVAAQGRVPECHARAARRPDLKTAVLEKRRRDSAANVAPD
;
A
#
# COMPACT_ATOMS: atom_id res chain seq x y z
N MET A 1 -23.09 5.25 16.68
CA MET A 1 -21.66 5.05 16.36
C MET A 1 -20.88 6.32 16.69
N ASN A 2 -20.76 6.67 17.97
CA ASN A 2 -20.14 7.95 18.37
C ASN A 2 -18.89 7.69 19.22
N GLN A 3 -17.80 7.29 18.58
CA GLN A 3 -16.48 7.50 19.19
C GLN A 3 -16.19 9.00 19.10
N SER A 4 -15.68 9.62 20.17
CA SER A 4 -15.33 11.04 20.11
C SER A 4 -14.26 11.26 19.01
N PRO A 5 -14.32 12.37 18.25
CA PRO A 5 -13.33 12.66 17.22
C PRO A 5 -11.89 12.63 17.73
N GLU A 6 -11.67 13.00 18.99
CA GLU A 6 -10.37 13.00 19.67
C GLU A 6 -9.84 11.57 19.85
N LEU A 7 -10.71 10.64 20.26
CA LEU A 7 -10.37 9.23 20.39
C LEU A 7 -10.03 8.61 19.03
N LEU A 8 -10.81 8.90 17.99
CA LEU A 8 -10.51 8.41 16.65
C LEU A 8 -9.13 8.88 16.16
N ARG A 9 -8.77 10.15 16.37
CA ARG A 9 -7.43 10.68 16.04
C ARG A 9 -6.30 9.96 16.80
N ARG A 10 -6.52 9.56 18.04
CA ARG A 10 -5.55 8.77 18.83
C ARG A 10 -5.41 7.35 18.28
N LEU A 11 -6.52 6.70 17.95
CA LEU A 11 -6.51 5.36 17.35
C LEU A 11 -5.86 5.34 15.96
N LEU A 12 -6.08 6.38 15.15
CA LEU A 12 -5.42 6.55 13.86
C LEU A 12 -3.91 6.66 14.00
N ARG A 13 -3.40 7.39 14.99
CA ARG A 13 -1.95 7.45 15.27
C ARG A 13 -1.34 6.07 15.53
N ALA A 14 -1.99 5.25 16.35
CA ALA A 14 -1.53 3.88 16.58
C ALA A 14 -1.59 3.02 15.31
N ARG A 15 -2.61 3.20 14.47
CA ARG A 15 -2.70 2.53 13.17
C ARG A 15 -1.57 2.94 12.23
N ASP A 16 -1.28 4.24 12.13
CA ASP A 16 -0.21 4.76 11.27
C ASP A 16 1.17 4.27 11.72
N CYS A 17 1.38 4.11 13.03
CA CYS A 17 2.57 3.47 13.57
C CYS A 17 2.72 2.01 13.12
N MET A 18 1.64 1.21 13.21
CA MET A 18 1.64 -0.17 12.71
C MET A 18 1.88 -0.23 11.20
N ASP A 19 1.33 0.70 10.42
CA ASP A 19 1.45 0.72 8.97
C ASP A 19 2.87 1.05 8.51
N ARG A 20 3.52 2.00 9.19
CA ARG A 20 4.89 2.42 8.88
C ARG A 20 5.92 1.32 9.16
N ALA A 21 5.71 0.55 10.22
CA ALA A 21 6.67 -0.45 10.70
C ALA A 21 5.98 -1.77 11.08
N SER A 22 5.24 -2.37 10.16
CA SER A 22 4.45 -3.59 10.43
C SER A 22 5.29 -4.80 10.83
N HIS A 23 6.58 -4.81 10.46
CA HIS A 23 7.53 -5.86 10.82
C HIS A 23 7.92 -5.83 12.31
N GLU A 24 7.77 -4.70 12.98
CA GLU A 24 8.07 -4.58 14.42
C GLU A 24 7.03 -5.29 15.30
N PRO A 25 7.39 -5.62 16.55
CA PRO A 25 6.42 -6.04 17.55
C PRO A 25 5.52 -4.87 17.99
N TRP A 26 4.22 -5.02 17.81
CA TRP A 26 3.19 -4.07 18.26
C TRP A 26 2.23 -4.73 19.27
N PRO A 27 2.68 -5.00 20.51
CA PRO A 27 1.79 -5.49 21.55
C PRO A 27 0.71 -4.45 21.84
N VAL A 28 -0.47 -4.91 22.27
CA VAL A 28 -1.62 -4.04 22.55
C VAL A 28 -1.28 -2.96 23.59
N ALA A 29 -0.41 -3.26 24.54
CA ALA A 29 0.10 -2.29 25.52
C ALA A 29 0.79 -1.08 24.86
N ARG A 30 1.75 -1.33 23.96
CA ARG A 30 2.46 -0.28 23.19
C ARG A 30 1.47 0.57 22.37
N LEU A 31 0.48 -0.05 21.75
CA LEU A 31 -0.52 0.66 20.96
C LEU A 31 -1.47 1.53 21.81
N ALA A 32 -1.79 1.05 23.01
CA ALA A 32 -2.61 1.77 23.98
C ALA A 32 -1.86 3.01 24.52
N GLU A 33 -0.56 2.89 24.78
CA GLU A 33 0.32 4.00 25.15
C GLU A 33 0.36 5.08 24.05
N VAL A 34 0.59 4.68 22.79
CA VAL A 34 0.56 5.60 21.63
C VAL A 34 -0.79 6.33 21.51
N SER A 35 -1.86 5.64 21.89
CA SER A 35 -3.23 6.17 21.84
C SER A 35 -3.66 6.91 23.12
N ALA A 36 -2.81 6.99 24.16
CA ALA A 36 -3.13 7.56 25.47
C ALA A 36 -4.45 7.03 26.08
N VAL A 37 -4.67 5.72 26.00
CA VAL A 37 -5.83 5.03 26.59
C VAL A 37 -5.39 3.75 27.31
N SER A 38 -6.26 3.18 28.15
CA SER A 38 -5.98 1.88 28.76
C SER A 38 -6.00 0.75 27.71
N VAL A 39 -5.25 -0.33 27.97
CA VAL A 39 -5.11 -1.49 27.06
C VAL A 39 -6.47 -2.09 26.68
N ALA A 40 -7.33 -2.29 27.68
CA ALA A 40 -8.67 -2.86 27.48
C ALA A 40 -9.57 -1.92 26.67
N HIS A 41 -9.47 -0.61 26.90
CA HIS A 41 -10.21 0.38 26.12
C HIS A 41 -9.72 0.44 24.67
N PHE A 42 -8.39 0.46 24.46
CA PHE A 42 -7.80 0.45 23.12
C PHE A 42 -8.31 -0.71 22.27
N ALA A 43 -8.23 -1.95 22.75
CA ALA A 43 -8.61 -3.12 21.97
C ALA A 43 -10.09 -3.07 21.53
N ARG A 44 -10.98 -2.61 22.42
CA ARG A 44 -12.41 -2.45 22.14
C ARG A 44 -12.65 -1.31 21.16
N SER A 45 -12.12 -0.12 21.44
CA SER A 45 -12.34 1.08 20.64
C SER A 45 -11.73 0.94 19.24
N PHE A 46 -10.56 0.30 19.11
CA PHE A 46 -9.94 0.00 17.83
C PHE A 46 -10.83 -0.92 16.98
N LYS A 47 -11.31 -2.03 17.55
CA LYS A 47 -12.22 -2.94 16.83
C LYS A 47 -13.52 -2.24 16.44
N GLN A 48 -14.08 -1.40 17.32
CA GLN A 48 -15.28 -0.63 17.01
C GLN A 48 -15.04 0.41 15.91
N ALA A 49 -13.88 1.04 15.86
CA ALA A 49 -13.54 2.06 14.88
C ALA A 49 -13.17 1.49 13.51
N PHE A 50 -12.45 0.37 13.46
CA PHE A 50 -11.89 -0.19 12.21
C PHE A 50 -12.49 -1.54 11.80
N GLY A 51 -13.46 -2.06 12.55
CA GLY A 51 -14.14 -3.32 12.27
C GLY A 51 -13.34 -4.57 12.61
N ILE A 52 -12.02 -4.48 12.78
CA ILE A 52 -11.13 -5.61 13.04
C ILE A 52 -10.25 -5.42 14.29
N PRO A 53 -9.95 -6.50 15.04
CA PRO A 53 -9.06 -6.41 16.19
C PRO A 53 -7.63 -5.98 15.81
N PRO A 54 -6.90 -5.25 16.68
CA PRO A 54 -5.55 -4.75 16.39
C PRO A 54 -4.56 -5.83 15.93
N HIS A 55 -4.57 -6.99 16.59
CA HIS A 55 -3.70 -8.10 16.23
C HIS A 55 -3.98 -8.61 14.80
N ARG A 56 -5.26 -8.75 14.44
CA ARG A 56 -5.66 -9.20 13.09
C ARG A 56 -5.26 -8.18 12.03
N TYR A 57 -5.45 -6.89 12.33
CA TYR A 57 -5.00 -5.79 11.47
C TYR A 57 -3.50 -5.89 11.18
N LEU A 58 -2.67 -6.04 12.21
CA LEU A 58 -1.22 -6.14 12.05
C LEU A 58 -0.82 -7.34 11.18
N LEU A 59 -1.44 -8.51 11.38
CA LEU A 59 -1.17 -9.68 10.55
C LEU A 59 -1.50 -9.42 9.07
N SER A 60 -2.63 -8.77 8.77
CA SER A 60 -2.97 -8.37 7.40
C SER A 60 -1.91 -7.47 6.79
N ARG A 61 -1.46 -6.43 7.52
CA ARG A 61 -0.40 -5.51 7.02
C ARG A 61 0.94 -6.22 6.79
N ARG A 62 1.28 -7.22 7.61
CA ARG A 62 2.47 -8.05 7.41
C ARG A 62 2.37 -8.90 6.14
N ILE A 63 1.21 -9.51 5.90
CA ILE A 63 0.98 -10.30 4.68
C ILE A 63 0.96 -9.41 3.43
N GLU A 64 0.32 -8.25 3.47
CA GLU A 64 0.36 -7.28 2.37
C GLU A 64 1.80 -6.90 2.01
N ARG A 65 2.64 -6.62 3.02
CA ARG A 65 4.06 -6.35 2.78
C ARG A 65 4.80 -7.57 2.22
N ALA A 66 4.48 -8.77 2.68
CA ALA A 66 5.08 -10.00 2.15
C ALA A 66 4.71 -10.20 0.66
N VAL A 67 3.46 -9.96 0.29
CA VAL A 67 3.00 -10.01 -1.11
C VAL A 67 3.75 -8.99 -1.97
N ALA A 68 3.93 -7.75 -1.48
CA ALA A 68 4.74 -6.76 -2.18
C ALA A 68 6.18 -7.25 -2.41
N LEU A 69 6.83 -7.80 -1.38
CA LEU A 69 8.19 -8.35 -1.51
C LEU A 69 8.28 -9.55 -2.45
N LEU A 70 7.25 -10.42 -2.48
CA LEU A 70 7.19 -11.55 -3.41
C LEU A 70 7.12 -11.10 -4.88
N ARG A 71 6.52 -9.93 -5.13
CA ARG A 71 6.37 -9.31 -6.46
C ARG A 71 7.59 -8.51 -6.88
N GLU A 72 8.19 -7.79 -5.95
CA GLU A 72 9.25 -6.81 -6.21
C GLU A 72 10.65 -7.43 -6.14
N THR A 73 10.81 -8.59 -5.50
CA THR A 73 12.13 -9.17 -5.18
C THR A 73 12.21 -10.68 -5.41
N GLU A 74 13.45 -11.15 -5.58
CA GLU A 74 13.80 -12.57 -5.71
C GLU A 74 14.19 -13.22 -4.36
N LEU A 75 13.97 -12.51 -3.24
CA LEU A 75 14.35 -12.98 -1.91
C LEU A 75 13.72 -14.35 -1.60
N PRO A 76 14.42 -15.26 -0.90
CA PRO A 76 13.83 -16.49 -0.40
C PRO A 76 12.57 -16.22 0.45
N ILE A 77 11.58 -17.11 0.37
CA ILE A 77 10.33 -16.99 1.15
C ILE A 77 10.63 -16.91 2.66
N THR A 78 11.70 -17.59 3.10
CA THR A 78 12.17 -17.56 4.48
C THR A 78 12.62 -16.17 4.91
N GLU A 79 13.41 -15.48 4.08
CA GLU A 79 13.86 -14.12 4.34
C GLU A 79 12.70 -13.12 4.31
N ILE A 80 11.74 -13.30 3.39
CA ILE A 80 10.53 -12.45 3.34
C ILE A 80 9.71 -12.59 4.62
N ALA A 81 9.55 -13.81 5.14
CA ALA A 81 8.84 -14.02 6.40
C ALA A 81 9.54 -13.30 7.56
N LEU A 82 10.87 -13.41 7.67
CA LEU A 82 11.65 -12.71 8.70
C LEU A 82 11.55 -11.19 8.55
N ALA A 83 11.75 -10.67 7.32
CA ALA A 83 11.69 -9.24 7.02
C ALA A 83 10.31 -8.61 7.27
N THR A 84 9.25 -9.43 7.30
CA THR A 84 7.88 -8.99 7.60
C THR A 84 7.47 -9.27 9.05
N GLY A 85 8.42 -9.65 9.92
CA GLY A 85 8.23 -9.74 11.36
C GLY A 85 7.69 -11.08 11.86
N TRP A 86 7.79 -12.14 11.06
CA TRP A 86 7.39 -13.49 11.47
C TRP A 86 8.56 -14.24 12.12
N VAL A 87 8.29 -14.87 13.26
CA VAL A 87 9.27 -15.72 13.95
C VAL A 87 9.21 -17.17 13.45
N SER A 88 8.02 -17.62 13.05
CA SER A 88 7.77 -19.00 12.59
C SER A 88 7.27 -19.03 11.15
N LEU A 89 7.98 -19.79 10.31
CA LEU A 89 7.59 -20.04 8.92
C LEU A 89 6.27 -20.81 8.80
N GLY A 90 5.99 -21.73 9.74
CA GLY A 90 4.73 -22.47 9.74
C GLY A 90 3.53 -21.54 10.00
N THR A 91 3.67 -20.63 10.97
CA THR A 91 2.63 -19.64 11.26
C THR A 91 2.46 -18.67 10.11
N PHE A 92 3.57 -18.19 9.53
CA PHE A 92 3.56 -17.34 8.34
C PHE A 92 2.80 -18.02 7.19
N GLY A 93 3.18 -19.25 6.81
CA GLY A 93 2.57 -19.95 5.69
C GLY A 93 1.07 -20.20 5.87
N ARG A 94 0.64 -20.53 7.09
CA ARG A 94 -0.78 -20.68 7.43
C ARG A 94 -1.53 -19.37 7.28
N ILE A 95 -1.09 -18.31 7.97
CA ILE A 95 -1.81 -17.02 7.95
C ILE A 95 -1.76 -16.39 6.56
N PHE A 96 -0.66 -16.54 5.83
CA PHE A 96 -0.54 -16.09 4.45
C PHE A 96 -1.62 -16.73 3.59
N ARG A 97 -1.80 -18.06 3.68
CA ARG A 97 -2.83 -18.77 2.94
C ARG A 97 -4.24 -18.39 3.40
N ASP A 98 -4.46 -18.25 4.70
CA ASP A 98 -5.76 -17.84 5.25
C ASP A 98 -6.19 -16.45 4.73
N ILE A 99 -5.23 -15.54 4.50
CA ILE A 99 -5.51 -14.17 4.04
C ILE A 99 -5.54 -14.06 2.51
N THR A 100 -4.64 -14.73 1.79
CA THR A 100 -4.47 -14.58 0.33
C THR A 100 -5.16 -15.68 -0.49
N GLY A 101 -5.55 -16.79 0.15
CA GLY A 101 -6.10 -17.98 -0.50
C GLY A 101 -5.06 -18.90 -1.15
N ALA A 102 -3.77 -18.53 -1.18
CA ALA A 102 -2.71 -19.30 -1.83
C ALA A 102 -1.42 -19.35 -1.00
N SER A 103 -0.47 -20.21 -1.38
CA SER A 103 0.85 -20.22 -0.75
C SER A 103 1.74 -19.08 -1.28
N PRO A 104 2.76 -18.64 -0.52
CA PRO A 104 3.71 -17.62 -0.99
C PRO A 104 4.37 -17.96 -2.33
N GLY A 105 4.74 -19.23 -2.53
CA GLY A 105 5.34 -19.71 -3.79
C GLY A 105 4.37 -19.64 -4.97
N ALA A 106 3.11 -20.04 -4.75
CA ALA A 106 2.08 -19.97 -5.79
C ALA A 106 1.75 -18.53 -6.21
N ILE A 107 1.74 -17.59 -5.25
CA ILE A 107 1.59 -16.16 -5.56
C ILE A 107 2.77 -15.67 -6.40
N ARG A 108 4.01 -16.00 -6.02
CA ARG A 108 5.20 -15.61 -6.78
C ARG A 108 5.17 -16.14 -8.21
N GLU A 109 4.81 -17.40 -8.39
CA GLU A 109 4.70 -18.01 -9.72
C GLU A 109 3.62 -17.32 -10.57
N ARG A 110 2.44 -17.05 -9.99
CA ARG A 110 1.37 -16.31 -10.66
C ARG A 110 1.80 -14.91 -11.08
N GLU A 111 2.50 -14.18 -10.21
CA GLU A 111 2.97 -12.84 -10.51
C GLU A 111 4.04 -12.85 -11.62
N ARG A 112 4.95 -13.84 -11.64
CA ARG A 112 5.91 -14.01 -12.73
C ARG A 112 5.24 -14.36 -14.05
N ALA A 113 4.28 -15.28 -14.03
CA ALA A 113 3.50 -15.65 -15.22
C ALA A 113 2.70 -14.46 -15.74
N GLY A 114 2.12 -13.64 -14.85
CA GLY A 114 1.47 -12.39 -15.17
C GLY A 114 2.41 -11.36 -15.78
N VAL A 115 3.63 -11.20 -15.27
CA VAL A 115 4.64 -10.30 -15.89
C VAL A 115 5.09 -10.80 -17.28
N ALA A 116 5.16 -12.12 -17.49
CA ALA A 116 5.48 -12.69 -18.81
C ALA A 116 4.33 -12.52 -19.81
N ALA A 117 3.08 -12.56 -19.35
CA ALA A 117 1.87 -12.40 -20.18
C ALA A 117 1.49 -10.92 -20.41
N GLN A 118 1.72 -10.04 -19.44
CA GLN A 118 1.65 -8.59 -19.58
C GLN A 118 2.93 -8.13 -20.29
N GLY A 119 2.94 -8.33 -21.61
CA GLY A 119 3.99 -7.90 -22.50
C GLY A 119 4.55 -6.54 -22.10
N ARG A 120 5.87 -6.50 -21.93
CA ARG A 120 6.66 -5.29 -21.70
C ARG A 120 6.17 -4.22 -22.68
N VAL A 121 5.43 -3.22 -22.19
CA VAL A 121 4.99 -2.10 -23.04
C VAL A 121 6.25 -1.57 -23.72
N PRO A 122 6.34 -1.58 -25.07
CA PRO A 122 7.52 -1.08 -25.73
C PRO A 122 7.79 0.35 -25.26
N GLU A 123 9.05 0.70 -25.02
CA GLU A 123 9.41 2.00 -24.42
C GLU A 123 8.78 3.18 -25.15
N CYS A 124 8.56 3.07 -26.46
CA CYS A 124 7.90 4.09 -27.27
C CYS A 124 6.48 4.40 -26.79
N HIS A 125 5.69 3.39 -26.39
CA HIS A 125 4.32 3.56 -25.90
C HIS A 125 4.29 4.10 -24.47
N ALA A 126 5.17 3.61 -23.60
CA ALA A 126 5.30 4.14 -22.24
C ALA A 126 5.74 5.61 -22.24
N ARG A 127 6.67 5.98 -23.15
CA ARG A 127 7.10 7.37 -23.36
C ARG A 127 5.98 8.23 -23.95
N ALA A 128 5.22 7.74 -24.93
CA ALA A 128 4.11 8.48 -25.54
C ALA A 128 3.00 8.78 -24.53
N ALA A 129 2.61 7.81 -23.69
CA ALA A 129 1.58 7.98 -22.66
C ALA A 129 2.01 8.94 -21.53
N ARG A 130 3.32 9.11 -21.30
CA ARG A 130 3.89 10.03 -20.30
C ARG A 130 4.35 11.36 -20.89
N ARG A 131 4.10 11.64 -22.17
CA ARG A 131 4.43 12.96 -22.74
C ARG A 131 3.59 14.03 -22.03
N PRO A 132 4.21 15.02 -21.37
CA PRO A 132 3.47 16.13 -20.81
C PRO A 132 2.81 16.91 -21.96
N ASP A 133 1.53 17.23 -21.77
CA ASP A 133 0.70 17.92 -22.76
C ASP A 133 1.16 19.39 -22.83
N LEU A 134 2.11 19.68 -23.72
CA LEU A 134 2.67 21.01 -23.89
C LEU A 134 1.67 21.87 -24.70
N LYS A 135 0.64 22.39 -24.03
CA LYS A 135 -0.36 23.32 -24.60
C LYS A 135 0.21 24.68 -25.05
N THR A 136 1.52 24.85 -25.01
CA THR A 136 2.20 26.10 -25.32
C THR A 136 3.21 25.90 -26.44
N ALA A 137 2.76 25.43 -27.61
CA ALA A 137 3.50 25.68 -28.83
C ALA A 137 3.29 27.16 -29.20
N VAL A 138 4.29 28.00 -28.92
CA VAL A 138 4.39 29.42 -29.31
C VAL A 138 4.04 29.68 -30.79
N LEU A 139 4.11 28.63 -31.63
CA LEU A 139 3.77 28.63 -33.05
C LEU A 139 2.29 28.87 -33.36
N GLU A 140 1.33 28.40 -32.54
CA GLU A 140 -0.10 28.65 -32.80
C GLU A 140 -0.53 30.07 -32.46
N LYS A 141 0.08 30.67 -31.43
CA LYS A 141 -0.22 32.06 -31.02
C LYS A 141 0.24 33.06 -32.09
N ARG A 142 1.44 32.88 -32.66
CA ARG A 142 1.93 33.74 -33.76
C ARG A 142 1.05 33.65 -35.01
N ARG A 143 0.49 32.48 -35.35
CA ARG A 143 -0.44 32.35 -36.49
C ARG A 143 -1.75 33.12 -36.27
N ARG A 144 -2.29 33.13 -35.05
CA ARG A 144 -3.49 33.91 -34.71
C ARG A 144 -3.21 35.42 -34.71
N ASP A 145 -2.05 35.83 -34.18
CA ASP A 145 -1.66 37.24 -34.16
C ASP A 145 -1.34 37.77 -35.57
N SER A 146 -0.78 36.95 -36.47
CA SER A 146 -0.58 37.31 -37.88
C SER A 146 -1.88 37.36 -38.69
N ALA A 147 -2.89 36.54 -38.36
CA ALA A 147 -4.20 36.57 -39.01
C ALA A 147 -5.10 37.74 -38.55
N ALA A 148 -4.89 38.25 -37.33
CA ALA A 148 -5.63 39.40 -36.79
C ALA A 148 -5.15 40.76 -37.33
N ASN A 149 -3.97 40.83 -37.96
CA ASN A 149 -3.40 42.07 -38.51
C ASN A 149 -3.70 42.29 -40.00
N VAL A 150 -4.51 41.44 -40.64
CA VAL A 150 -5.00 41.67 -42.01
C VAL A 150 -6.41 42.27 -41.89
N ALA A 151 -6.46 43.60 -41.82
CA ALA A 151 -7.72 44.35 -41.87
C ALA A 151 -8.34 44.27 -43.28
N PRO A 152 -9.66 44.12 -43.43
CA PRO A 152 -10.31 44.33 -44.71
C PRO A 152 -10.58 45.83 -44.94
N ASP A 153 -10.35 46.29 -46.18
CA ASP A 153 -10.74 47.60 -46.72
C ASP A 153 -12.26 47.80 -46.74
#